data_AF-A0A4R1X1E1-F1
#
_entry.id   AF-A0A4R1X1E1-F1
#
_cell.length_a   1.000
_cell.length_b   1.000
_cell.length_c   1.000
_cell.angle_alpha   90.00
_cell.angle_beta   90.00
_cell.angle_gamma   90.00
#
_symmetry.space_group_name_H-M   'P 1'
#
loop_
_entity.id
_entity.type
_entity.pdbx_description
1 polymer ?
#
loop_
_entity_poly.entity_id
_entity_poly.type
_entity_poly.pdbx_seq_one_letter_code
_entity_poly.pdbx_strand_id
1 'polypeptide(L)' 'MREPAPRAVLPFRVHFEDETITPVDIAACDPDEARKRVALTHPGKPVNKVKIVREKI' A
#
# COMPACT_ATOMS: atom_id res chain seq x y z
N MET A 1 -20.26 -0.61 23.85
CA MET A 1 -19.82 -0.08 22.54
C MET A 1 -18.66 -0.95 22.10
N ARG A 2 -18.78 -1.75 21.03
CA ARG A 2 -17.62 -2.46 20.49
C ARG A 2 -16.79 -1.41 19.76
N GLU A 3 -15.61 -1.11 20.27
CA GLU A 3 -14.59 -0.42 19.48
C GLU A 3 -14.48 -1.15 18.13
N PRO A 4 -14.53 -0.45 16.99
CA PRO A 4 -14.30 -1.11 15.71
C PRO A 4 -12.91 -1.75 15.83
N ALA A 5 -12.84 -3.07 15.63
CA ALA A 5 -11.57 -3.80 15.69
C ALA A 5 -10.50 -2.98 14.97
N PRO A 6 -9.30 -2.78 15.56
CA PRO A 6 -8.26 -1.99 14.93
C PRO A 6 -8.07 -2.56 13.53
N ARG A 7 -8.35 -1.75 12.51
CA ARG A 7 -8.20 -2.17 11.12
C ARG A 7 -6.76 -2.65 11.00
N ALA A 8 -6.59 -3.94 10.72
CA ALA A 8 -5.27 -4.56 10.73
C ALA A 8 -4.45 -3.84 9.66
N VAL A 9 -3.46 -3.05 10.09
CA VAL A 9 -2.56 -2.37 9.17
C VAL A 9 -1.66 -3.44 8.58
N LEU A 10 -1.83 -3.67 7.28
CA LEU A 10 -1.05 -4.64 6.52
C LEU A 10 0.08 -3.90 5.79
N PRO A 11 1.25 -4.51 5.63
CA PRO A 11 2.28 -3.98 4.76
C PRO A 11 1.86 -4.24 3.31
N PHE A 12 1.75 -3.19 2.52
CA PHE A 12 1.44 -3.25 1.09
C PHE A 12 2.65 -2.79 0.29
N ARG A 13 3.09 -3.60 -0.66
CA ARG A 13 4.10 -3.25 -1.65
C ARG A 13 3.44 -2.75 -2.92
N VAL A 14 3.67 -1.48 -3.23
CA VAL A 14 3.12 -0.80 -4.38
C VAL A 14 4.18 -0.75 -5.48
N HIS A 15 3.86 -1.31 -6.63
CA HIS A 15 4.66 -1.22 -7.85
C HIS A 15 4.02 -0.19 -8.78
N PHE A 16 4.86 0.62 -9.41
CA PHE A 16 4.43 1.60 -10.40
C PHE A 16 4.42 1.01 -11.81
N GLU A 17 3.81 1.72 -12.75
CA GLU A 17 3.87 1.34 -14.17
C GLU A 17 5.30 1.40 -14.71
N ASP A 18 6.07 2.37 -14.24
CA ASP A 18 7.46 2.52 -14.61
C ASP A 18 8.31 1.55 -13.78
N GLU A 19 8.83 0.52 -14.46
CA GLU A 19 9.66 -0.54 -13.89
C GLU A 19 11.02 -0.04 -13.37
N THR A 20 11.44 1.18 -13.75
CA THR A 20 12.63 1.83 -13.19
C THR A 20 12.39 2.38 -11.79
N ILE A 21 11.13 2.51 -11.36
CA ILE A 21 10.77 2.98 -10.02
C ILE A 21 10.78 1.79 -9.07
N THR A 22 11.59 1.91 -8.02
CA THR A 22 11.61 0.93 -6.93
C THR A 22 10.22 0.84 -6.28
N PRO A 23 9.65 -0.36 -6.13
CA PRO A 23 8.37 -0.54 -5.46
C PRO A 23 8.48 -0.13 -3.99
N VAL A 24 7.44 0.54 -3.48
CA VAL A 24 7.42 1.11 -2.12
C VAL A 24 6.56 0.25 -1.20
N ASP A 25 7.06 0.02 0.01
CA ASP A 25 6.30 -0.65 1.05
C ASP A 25 5.59 0.39 1.92
N ILE A 26 4.26 0.35 1.94
CA ILE A 26 3.38 1.22 2.73
C ILE A 26 2.53 0.37 3.66
N ALA A 27 2.52 0.76 4.94
CA ALA A 27 1.57 0.24 5.90
C ALA A 27 0.20 0.91 5.67
N ALA A 28 -0.84 0.14 5.37
CA ALA A 28 -2.20 0.64 5.19
C ALA A 28 -3.23 -0.39 5.68
N CYS A 29 -4.47 0.02 5.89
CA CYS A 29 -5.54 -0.92 6.22
C CYS A 29 -6.04 -1.67 4.98
N ASP A 30 -6.02 -0.99 3.84
CA ASP A 30 -6.66 -1.44 2.60
C ASP A 30 -5.79 -1.09 1.38
N PRO A 31 -5.93 -1.83 0.27
CA PRO A 31 -5.21 -1.53 -0.97
C PRO A 31 -5.55 -0.13 -1.52
N ASP A 32 -6.77 0.37 -1.30
CA ASP A 32 -7.18 1.72 -1.73
C ASP A 32 -6.48 2.82 -0.92
N GLU A 33 -6.34 2.61 0.39
CA GLU A 33 -5.59 3.49 1.28
C GLU A 33 -4.09 3.46 0.95
N ALA A 34 -3.55 2.29 0.64
CA ALA A 34 -2.16 2.14 0.17
C ALA A 34 -1.91 2.95 -1.11
N ARG A 35 -2.85 2.89 -2.09
CA ARG A 35 -2.77 3.70 -3.33
C ARG A 35 -2.80 5.19 -3.04
N LYS A 36 -3.71 5.65 -2.18
CA LYS A 36 -3.81 7.07 -1.80
C LYS A 36 -2.54 7.57 -1.12
N ARG A 37 -1.99 6.80 -0.16
CA ARG A 37 -0.73 7.17 0.49
C ARG A 37 0.44 7.19 -0.48
N VAL A 38 0.51 6.24 -1.41
CA VAL A 38 1.55 6.27 -2.47
C VAL A 38 1.37 7.49 -3.37
N ALA A 39 0.15 7.84 -3.76
CA ALA A 39 -0.09 9.01 -4.60
C ALA A 39 0.32 10.33 -3.92
N LEU A 40 0.22 10.41 -2.59
CA LEU A 40 0.73 11.53 -1.79
C LEU A 40 2.26 11.56 -1.72
N THR A 41 2.89 10.39 -1.62
CA THR A 41 4.35 10.27 -1.49
C THR A 41 5.07 10.40 -2.85
N HIS A 42 4.41 9.97 -3.93
CA HIS A 42 4.90 9.97 -5.30
C HIS A 42 3.86 10.56 -6.26
N PRO A 43 3.59 11.88 -6.17
CA PRO A 43 2.66 12.54 -7.07
C PRO A 43 3.13 12.42 -8.52
N GLY A 44 2.24 11.99 -9.41
CA GLY A 44 2.52 11.84 -10.85
C GLY A 44 3.12 10.51 -11.29
N LYS A 45 3.26 9.52 -10.39
CA LYS A 45 3.70 8.16 -10.75
C LYS A 45 2.50 7.20 -10.70
N PRO A 46 2.01 6.70 -11.84
CA PRO A 46 0.85 5.81 -11.85
C PRO A 46 1.19 4.45 -11.24
N VAL A 47 0.27 3.95 -10.41
CA VAL A 47 0.41 2.67 -9.72
C VAL A 47 -0.07 1.54 -10.63
N ASN A 48 0.79 0.57 -10.88
CA ASN A 48 0.48 -0.62 -11.67
C ASN A 48 -0.20 -1.70 -10.80
N LYS A 49 0.51 -2.18 -9.78
CA LYS A 49 0.03 -3.27 -8.92
C LYS A 49 0.34 -3.00 -7.45
N VAL A 50 -0.59 -3.39 -6.58
CA VAL A 50 -0.41 -3.33 -5.12
C VAL A 50 -0.50 -4.76 -4.60
N LYS A 51 0.48 -5.20 -3.81
CA LYS A 51 0.54 -6.53 -3.22
C LYS A 51 0.61 -6.42 -1.70
N ILE A 52 -0.12 -7.26 -0.97
CA ILE A 52 0.06 -7.37 0.48
C ILE A 52 1.31 -8.20 0.73
N VAL A 53 2.29 -7.64 1.43
CA VAL A 53 3.44 -8.36 1.97
C VAL A 53 2.99 -8.96 3.30
N ARG A 54 2.42 -10.16 3.23
CA ARG A 54 2.17 -10.96 4.42
C ARG A 54 3.42 -11.76 4.70
N GLU A 55 4.07 -11.49 5.83
CA GLU A 55 5.07 -12.40 6.37
C GLU A 55 4.37 -13.74 6.63
N LYS A 56 4.81 -14.80 5.96
CA LYS A 56 4.37 -16.16 6.28
C LYS A 56 5.10 -16.54 7.56
N ILE A 57 4.40 -16.40 8.68
CA ILE A 57 4.72 -17.07 9.94
C ILE A 57 4.57 -18.59 9.71
#